data_AF-A0A4Q4SKZ0-F1
#
_entry.id   AF-A0A4Q4SKZ0-F1
#
_cell.length_a   1.000
_cell.length_b   1.000
_cell.length_c   1.000
_cell.angle_alpha   90.00
_cell.angle_beta   90.00
_cell.angle_gamma   90.00
#
_symmetry.space_group_name_H-M   'P 1'
#
loop_
_entity.id
_entity.type
_entity.pdbx_description
1 polymer ?
#
loop_
_entity_poly.entity_id
_entity_poly.type
_entity_poly.pdbx_seq_one_letter_code
_entity_poly.pdbx_strand_id
1 'polypeptide(L)'
;MDMAPEPPISVVANEIGIQGTPVLQKSVVEQQSDLVKWSQRADVKGAWESFAERKGLDKEIFDKATWAFLGFVLGRNFDLVISMSKARECGWTGYRDTWASLKDVFEQMKGAGVLPKA
;
A
#
# COMPACT_ATOMS: atom_id res chain seq x y z
N MET A 1 -2.96 -14.57 -10.91
CA MET A 1 -2.53 -15.68 -10.06
C MET A 1 -3.74 -16.13 -9.29
N ASP A 2 -4.06 -17.41 -9.35
CA ASP A 2 -5.16 -17.94 -8.56
C ASP A 2 -4.72 -18.02 -7.10
N MET A 3 -5.56 -17.53 -6.19
CA MET A 3 -5.31 -17.70 -4.75
C MET A 3 -5.33 -19.18 -4.39
N ALA A 4 -4.63 -19.55 -3.32
CA ALA A 4 -4.74 -20.86 -2.70
C ALA A 4 -6.21 -21.27 -2.51
N PRO A 5 -6.53 -22.57 -2.63
CA PRO A 5 -7.90 -23.06 -2.50
C PRO A 5 -8.45 -22.80 -1.09
N GLU A 6 -7.60 -22.94 -0.07
CA GLU A 6 -7.93 -22.74 1.34
C GLU A 6 -7.21 -21.50 1.90
N PRO A 7 -7.85 -20.70 2.78
CA PRO A 7 -7.19 -19.56 3.41
C PRO A 7 -6.10 -20.05 4.38
N PRO A 8 -4.94 -19.37 4.51
CA PRO A 8 -3.83 -19.83 5.35
C PRO A 8 -4.20 -20.12 6.81
N ILE A 9 -5.21 -19.44 7.34
CA ILE A 9 -5.71 -19.66 8.71
C ILE A 9 -6.33 -21.05 8.90
N SER A 10 -6.72 -21.74 7.82
CA SER A 10 -7.24 -23.11 7.86
C SER A 10 -6.22 -24.11 8.43
N VAL A 11 -4.92 -23.83 8.27
CA VAL A 11 -3.82 -24.69 8.74
C VAL A 11 -3.82 -24.85 10.26
N VAL A 12 -4.29 -23.85 11.00
CA VAL A 12 -4.30 -23.83 12.48
C VAL A 12 -5.73 -23.80 13.05
N ALA A 13 -6.76 -23.95 12.20
CA ALA A 13 -8.15 -23.67 12.57
C ALA A 13 -8.69 -24.52 13.73
N ASN A 14 -8.31 -25.80 13.78
CA ASN A 14 -8.68 -26.69 14.86
C ASN A 14 -7.99 -26.31 16.19
N GLU A 15 -6.71 -25.97 16.14
CA GLU A 15 -5.90 -25.62 17.31
C GLU A 15 -6.38 -24.33 17.98
N ILE A 16 -6.85 -23.37 17.18
CA ILE A 16 -7.34 -22.07 17.68
C ILE A 16 -8.86 -22.01 17.84
N GLY A 17 -9.57 -23.15 17.69
CA GLY A 17 -11.00 -23.26 18.00
C GLY A 17 -11.96 -22.58 17.03
N ILE A 18 -11.54 -22.38 15.77
CA ILE A 18 -12.34 -21.69 14.73
C ILE A 18 -12.82 -22.64 13.61
N GLN A 19 -12.68 -23.95 13.80
CA GLN A 19 -13.11 -24.94 12.84
C GLN A 19 -14.62 -24.80 12.53
N GLY A 20 -14.98 -24.78 11.24
CA GLY A 20 -16.37 -24.65 10.81
C GLY A 20 -16.96 -23.24 10.91
N THR A 21 -16.18 -22.25 11.31
CA THR A 21 -16.64 -20.85 11.37
C THR A 21 -16.51 -20.16 10.00
N PRO A 22 -17.26 -19.06 9.74
CA PRO A 22 -17.22 -18.34 8.47
C PRO A 22 -15.84 -17.74 8.12
N VAL A 23 -14.92 -17.60 9.08
CA VAL A 23 -13.56 -17.06 8.83
C VAL A 23 -12.73 -17.97 7.91
N LEU A 24 -13.13 -19.23 7.75
CA LEU A 24 -12.52 -20.19 6.83
C LEU A 24 -13.04 -20.03 5.39
N GLN A 25 -14.05 -19.19 5.17
CA GLN A 25 -14.49 -18.86 3.82
C GLN A 25 -13.48 -17.95 3.12
N LYS A 26 -13.19 -18.27 1.87
CA LYS A 26 -12.32 -17.45 1.03
C LYS A 26 -12.92 -16.06 0.83
N SER A 27 -12.18 -15.05 1.25
CA SER A 27 -12.52 -13.65 0.97
C SER A 27 -12.08 -13.25 -0.43
N VAL A 28 -12.79 -12.29 -1.03
CA VAL A 28 -12.45 -11.70 -2.33
C VAL A 28 -12.08 -10.24 -2.12
N VAL A 29 -10.97 -9.82 -2.72
CA VAL A 29 -10.59 -8.41 -2.78
C VAL A 29 -11.18 -7.83 -4.06
N GLU A 30 -12.01 -6.81 -3.92
CA GLU A 30 -12.60 -6.07 -5.04
C GLU A 30 -12.10 -4.63 -5.03
N GLN A 31 -11.31 -4.27 -6.05
CA GLN A 31 -10.88 -2.90 -6.25
C GLN A 31 -12.01 -2.09 -6.91
N GLN A 32 -12.75 -1.33 -6.11
CA GLN A 32 -13.90 -0.54 -6.59
C GLN A 32 -13.51 0.70 -7.40
N SER A 33 -12.28 1.19 -7.23
CA SER A 33 -11.80 2.43 -7.87
C SER A 33 -10.56 2.17 -8.72
N ASP A 34 -10.65 2.52 -10.01
CA ASP A 34 -9.49 2.57 -10.91
C ASP A 34 -8.72 3.87 -10.66
N LEU A 35 -7.59 3.78 -9.97
CA LEU A 35 -6.78 4.94 -9.58
C LEU A 35 -6.15 5.66 -10.78
N VAL A 36 -5.96 4.99 -11.92
CA VAL A 36 -5.44 5.62 -13.15
C VAL A 36 -6.52 6.45 -13.79
N LYS A 37 -7.74 5.91 -13.94
CA LYS A 37 -8.86 6.70 -14.46
C LYS A 37 -9.24 7.83 -13.51
N TRP A 38 -9.21 7.57 -12.20
CA TRP A 38 -9.50 8.56 -11.18
C TRP A 38 -8.54 9.76 -11.27
N SER A 39 -7.23 9.53 -11.39
CA SER A 39 -6.24 10.61 -11.48
C SER A 39 -6.32 11.40 -12.78
N GLN A 40 -6.97 10.87 -13.82
CA GLN A 40 -7.17 11.56 -15.09
C GLN A 40 -8.42 12.44 -15.12
N ARG A 41 -9.32 12.33 -14.14
CA ARG A 41 -10.56 13.11 -14.13
C ARG A 41 -10.27 14.61 -14.00
N ALA A 42 -10.99 15.42 -14.75
CA ALA A 42 -10.82 16.87 -14.76
C ALA A 42 -11.06 17.51 -13.38
N ASP A 43 -12.03 17.01 -12.61
CA ASP A 43 -12.31 17.51 -11.26
C ASP A 43 -11.19 17.19 -10.26
N VAL A 44 -10.58 16.00 -10.37
CA VAL A 44 -9.46 15.58 -9.53
C VAL A 44 -8.21 16.41 -9.86
N LYS A 45 -7.89 16.58 -11.15
CA LYS A 45 -6.77 17.41 -11.60
C LYS A 45 -6.94 18.87 -11.18
N GLY A 46 -8.11 19.45 -11.40
CA GLY A 46 -8.42 20.82 -10.99
C GLY A 46 -8.34 21.01 -9.47
N ALA A 47 -8.77 20.03 -8.68
CA ALA A 47 -8.63 20.06 -7.23
C ALA A 47 -7.15 20.04 -6.80
N TRP A 48 -6.32 19.21 -7.43
CA TRP A 48 -4.88 19.17 -7.17
C TRP A 48 -4.20 20.49 -7.56
N GLU A 49 -4.44 21.01 -8.76
CA GLU A 49 -3.85 22.27 -9.23
C GLU A 49 -4.15 23.43 -8.29
N SER A 50 -5.41 23.55 -7.86
CA SER A 50 -5.86 24.57 -6.92
C SER A 50 -5.21 24.39 -5.54
N PHE A 51 -5.07 23.15 -5.07
CA PHE A 51 -4.40 22.85 -3.81
C PHE A 51 -2.90 23.14 -3.85
N ALA A 52 -2.22 22.70 -4.90
CA ALA A 52 -0.81 22.90 -5.13
C ALA A 52 -0.48 24.40 -5.22
N GLU A 53 -1.30 25.18 -5.92
CA GLU A 53 -1.17 26.64 -5.98
C GLU A 53 -1.30 27.30 -4.60
N ARG A 54 -2.34 26.93 -3.82
CA ARG A 54 -2.51 27.46 -2.45
C ARG A 54 -1.37 27.10 -1.51
N LYS A 55 -0.69 25.97 -1.75
CA LYS A 55 0.38 25.45 -0.88
C LYS A 55 1.78 25.69 -1.43
N GLY A 56 1.92 26.32 -2.60
CA GLY A 56 3.20 26.55 -3.27
C GLY A 56 3.93 25.25 -3.66
N LEU A 57 3.19 24.21 -4.04
CA LEU A 57 3.72 22.91 -4.46
C LEU A 57 3.88 22.86 -5.98
N ASP A 58 4.76 21.97 -6.46
CA ASP A 58 4.87 21.66 -7.88
C ASP A 58 3.61 20.93 -8.37
N LYS A 59 2.91 21.55 -9.33
CA LYS A 59 1.67 21.04 -9.92
C LYS A 59 1.91 19.72 -10.67
N GLU A 60 3.09 19.51 -11.23
CA GLU A 60 3.42 18.32 -12.03
C GLU A 60 3.61 17.04 -11.22
N ILE A 61 3.76 17.15 -9.89
CA ILE A 61 4.01 16.00 -9.01
C ILE A 61 2.88 14.98 -9.07
N PHE A 62 1.64 15.44 -9.25
CA PHE A 62 0.48 14.55 -9.33
C PHE A 62 0.50 13.67 -10.58
N ASP A 63 0.99 14.19 -11.70
CA ASP A 63 1.16 13.41 -12.93
C ASP A 63 2.38 12.47 -12.85
N LYS A 64 3.37 12.79 -12.00
CA LYS A 64 4.54 11.95 -11.70
C LYS A 64 4.23 10.82 -10.71
N ALA A 65 3.09 10.87 -10.02
CA ALA A 65 2.70 9.85 -9.05
C ALA A 65 2.35 8.51 -9.74
N THR A 66 2.78 7.40 -9.14
CA THR A 66 2.64 6.06 -9.71
C THR A 66 1.28 5.43 -9.40
N TRP A 67 0.19 6.04 -9.89
CA TRP A 67 -1.20 5.60 -9.61
C TRP A 67 -1.47 4.15 -9.98
N ALA A 68 -0.93 3.68 -11.11
CA ALA A 68 -1.04 2.29 -11.54
C ALA A 68 -0.38 1.33 -10.56
N PHE A 69 0.79 1.69 -10.03
CA PHE A 69 1.51 0.88 -9.05
C PHE A 69 0.76 0.83 -7.71
N LEU A 70 0.23 1.96 -7.25
CA LEU A 70 -0.58 2.00 -6.04
C LEU A 70 -1.86 1.16 -6.19
N GLY A 71 -2.54 1.27 -7.33
CA GLY A 71 -3.70 0.44 -7.65
C GLY A 71 -3.37 -1.05 -7.65
N PHE A 72 -2.24 -1.43 -8.25
CA PHE A 72 -1.77 -2.82 -8.22
C PHE A 72 -1.48 -3.33 -6.80
N VAL A 73 -0.77 -2.55 -5.98
CA VAL A 73 -0.39 -2.97 -4.61
C VAL A 73 -1.60 -3.08 -3.68
N LEU A 74 -2.60 -2.21 -3.83
CA LEU A 74 -3.83 -2.22 -3.03
C LEU A 74 -4.91 -3.16 -3.57
N GLY A 75 -4.90 -3.44 -4.88
CA GLY A 75 -5.92 -4.24 -5.57
C GLY A 75 -5.58 -5.73 -5.68
N ARG A 76 -4.36 -6.14 -5.36
CA ARG A 76 -3.97 -7.56 -5.32
C ARG A 76 -4.66 -8.30 -4.17
N ASN A 77 -5.00 -9.55 -4.42
CA ASN A 77 -5.65 -10.45 -3.46
C ASN A 77 -4.65 -11.25 -2.60
N PHE A 78 -3.38 -10.84 -2.59
CA PHE A 78 -2.32 -11.44 -1.78
C PHE A 78 -1.36 -10.37 -1.30
N ASP A 79 -0.71 -10.61 -0.17
CA ASP A 79 0.42 -9.82 0.29
C ASP A 79 1.72 -10.65 0.24
N LEU A 80 2.86 -9.98 0.32
CA LEU A 80 4.18 -10.60 0.28
C LEU A 80 4.85 -10.46 1.64
N VAL A 81 5.00 -11.57 2.34
CA VAL A 81 5.83 -11.67 3.55
C VAL A 81 7.10 -12.43 3.15
N ILE A 82 8.24 -11.73 3.17
CA ILE A 82 9.53 -12.28 2.73
C ILE A 82 10.43 -12.49 3.94
N SER A 83 11.09 -13.65 3.99
CA SER A 83 12.02 -13.96 5.09
C SER A 83 13.36 -13.25 4.94
N MET A 84 13.82 -12.66 6.04
CA MET A 84 15.18 -12.11 6.17
C MET A 84 16.17 -13.11 6.80
N SER A 85 15.76 -14.35 7.09
CA SER A 85 16.58 -15.32 7.83
C SER A 85 17.95 -15.53 7.19
N LYS A 86 18.02 -15.73 5.87
CA LYS A 86 19.29 -15.91 5.16
C LYS A 86 20.24 -14.71 5.34
N ALA A 87 19.74 -13.49 5.24
CA ALA A 87 20.55 -12.30 5.45
C ALA A 87 21.05 -12.21 6.91
N ARG A 88 20.20 -12.58 7.87
CA ARG A 88 20.54 -12.62 9.30
C ARG A 88 21.58 -13.69 9.62
N GLU A 89 21.50 -14.86 9.00
CA GLU A 89 22.52 -15.93 9.07
C GLU A 89 23.86 -15.45 8.50
N CYS A 90 23.84 -14.60 7.47
CA CYS A 90 25.03 -13.93 6.95
C CYS A 90 25.49 -12.71 7.77
N GLY A 91 24.92 -12.48 8.96
CA GLY A 91 25.34 -11.42 9.89
C GLY A 91 24.61 -10.08 9.75
N TRP A 92 23.63 -9.93 8.86
CA TRP A 92 22.85 -8.70 8.76
C TRP A 92 21.85 -8.57 9.91
N THR A 93 22.05 -7.59 10.79
CA THR A 93 21.17 -7.34 11.95
C THR A 93 20.25 -6.14 11.78
N GLY A 94 20.44 -5.34 10.72
CA GLY A 94 19.67 -4.12 10.46
C GLY A 94 18.18 -4.38 10.28
N TYR A 95 17.37 -3.53 10.90
CA TYR A 95 15.92 -3.49 10.71
C TYR A 95 15.43 -2.04 10.83
N ARG A 96 14.21 -1.80 10.35
CA ARG A 96 13.47 -0.56 10.59
C ARG A 96 12.06 -0.90 11.03
N ASP A 97 11.55 -0.12 11.97
CA ASP A 97 10.13 -0.09 12.23
C ASP A 97 9.42 0.48 10.98
N THR A 98 8.44 -0.24 10.46
CA THR A 98 7.76 0.12 9.21
C THR A 98 7.05 1.47 9.35
N TRP A 99 6.44 1.74 10.50
CA TRP A 99 5.74 3.00 10.74
C TRP A 99 6.69 4.20 10.83
N ALA A 100 7.82 4.04 11.51
CA ALA A 100 8.89 5.04 11.53
C ALA A 100 9.42 5.29 10.12
N SER A 101 9.69 4.23 9.35
CA SER A 101 10.17 4.36 7.98
C SER A 101 9.18 5.13 7.08
N LEU A 102 7.88 4.88 7.20
CA LEU A 102 6.86 5.62 6.44
C LEU A 102 6.81 7.10 6.86
N LYS A 103 6.86 7.39 8.16
CA LYS A 103 6.92 8.77 8.66
C LYS A 103 8.15 9.51 8.13
N ASP A 104 9.32 8.88 8.18
CA ASP A 104 10.57 9.46 7.69
C ASP A 104 10.49 9.80 6.20
N VAL A 105 9.83 8.96 5.39
CA VAL A 105 9.60 9.24 3.96
C VAL A 105 8.67 10.44 3.79
N PHE A 106 7.57 10.52 4.55
CA PHE A 106 6.66 11.67 4.47
C PHE A 106 7.35 12.98 4.87
N GLU A 107 8.18 12.98 5.92
CA GLU A 107 8.95 14.16 6.31
C GLU A 107 9.97 14.56 5.23
N GLN A 108 10.64 13.59 4.59
CA GLN A 108 11.52 13.87 3.45
C GLN A 108 10.75 14.48 2.27
N MET A 109 9.57 13.96 1.96
CA MET A 109 8.71 14.49 0.90
C MET A 109 8.22 15.92 1.19
N LYS A 110 7.93 16.24 2.45
CA LYS A 110 7.62 17.62 2.88
C LYS A 110 8.83 18.54 2.71
N GLY A 111 10.02 18.08 3.10
CA GLY A 111 11.29 18.79 2.91
C GLY A 111 11.60 19.07 1.44
N ALA A 112 11.27 18.12 0.56
CA ALA A 112 11.46 18.21 -0.88
C ALA A 112 10.35 19.00 -1.61
N GLY A 113 9.33 19.51 -0.91
CA GLY A 113 8.22 20.25 -1.54
C GLY A 113 7.25 19.37 -2.34
N VAL A 114 7.30 18.05 -2.14
CA VAL A 114 6.37 17.08 -2.74
C VAL A 114 5.05 17.03 -1.99
N LEU A 115 5.13 17.13 -0.66
CA LEU A 115 3.98 17.21 0.24
C LEU A 115 3.95 18.58 0.95
N PRO A 116 2.77 19.05 1.38
CA PRO A 116 2.66 20.28 2.18
C PRO A 116 3.29 20.10 3.56
N LYS A 117 3.92 21.16 4.08
CA LYS A 117 4.58 21.16 5.42
C LYS A 117 3.60 21.14 6.61
N ALA A 118 2.32 21.43 6.36
CA ALA A 118 1.25 21.55 7.36
C ALA A 118 0.02 20.76 6.92
#